data_AF-A0A5J4YD05-F1
#
_entry.id   AF-A0A5J4YD05-F1
#
_cell.length_a   1.000
_cell.length_b   1.000
_cell.length_c   1.000
_cell.angle_alpha   90.00
_cell.angle_beta   90.00
_cell.angle_gamma   90.00
#
_symmetry.space_group_name_H-M   'P 1'
#
loop_
_entity.id
_entity.type
_entity.pdbx_description
1 polymer ?
#
loop_
_entity_poly.entity_id
_entity_poly.type
_entity_poly.pdbx_seq_one_letter_code
_entity_poly.pdbx_strand_id
1 'polypeptide(L)'
;MLRSAGPVAGLVPSVCPRCFHRMRKSNSAPKSKFAITAERKRPEDNNRARSRKGKSVENQKRRKGRPAWQRKPDDTPFRDGNRDRLVGLLTERAARTLCYYLSETNLNVHHWLMTYMQKYPIPRSGAWDDVSGETFLRKLLSMPTEHAKWTTIRSQVALEFIEDLKEVSEENSVLLRESLVASLSLSFDTLPVAEKDTLPVADKDSSTSA
;
A
#
# COMPACT_ATOMS: atom_id res chain seq x y z
N MET A 1 56.10 9.23 -31.65
CA MET A 1 55.03 9.52 -32.64
C MET A 1 53.69 9.26 -31.97
N LEU A 2 53.04 10.34 -31.54
CA LEU A 2 51.73 10.35 -30.88
C LEU A 2 50.64 10.36 -31.96
N ARG A 3 49.65 9.46 -31.88
CA ARG A 3 48.40 9.58 -32.64
C ARG A 3 47.24 9.79 -31.67
N SER A 4 46.77 11.03 -31.67
CA SER A 4 45.50 11.52 -31.16
C SER A 4 44.35 10.92 -31.97
N ALA A 5 43.30 10.43 -31.30
CA ALA A 5 42.00 10.12 -31.87
C ALA A 5 40.94 10.91 -31.10
N GLY A 6 40.20 11.74 -31.82
CA GLY A 6 39.28 12.74 -31.29
C GLY A 6 37.89 12.22 -30.88
N PRO A 7 36.99 13.12 -30.46
CA PRO A 7 35.72 12.79 -29.81
C PRO A 7 34.61 12.46 -30.83
N VAL A 8 33.82 11.44 -30.49
CA VAL A 8 32.64 11.01 -31.25
C VAL A 8 31.42 11.83 -30.79
N ALA A 9 30.96 12.73 -31.64
CA ALA A 9 29.66 13.38 -31.51
C ALA A 9 28.55 12.43 -32.01
N GLY A 10 27.52 12.20 -31.20
CA GLY A 10 26.44 11.27 -31.53
C GLY A 10 25.10 11.62 -30.90
N LEU A 11 24.31 12.42 -31.64
CA LEU A 11 22.86 12.32 -31.85
C LEU A 11 21.92 12.29 -30.62
N VAL A 12 21.35 13.47 -30.34
CA VAL A 12 20.13 13.63 -29.52
C VAL A 12 18.90 13.43 -30.44
N PRO A 13 17.95 12.53 -30.14
CA PRO A 13 16.69 12.46 -30.87
C PRO A 13 15.72 13.57 -30.44
N SER A 14 15.25 14.33 -31.43
CA SER A 14 14.23 15.36 -31.33
C SER A 14 12.86 14.78 -30.97
N VAL A 15 12.26 15.24 -29.88
CA VAL A 15 10.88 14.94 -29.51
C VAL A 15 9.94 15.86 -30.30
N CYS A 16 9.04 15.27 -31.09
CA CYS A 16 8.05 15.98 -31.90
C CYS A 16 6.77 16.27 -31.07
N PRO A 17 6.39 17.53 -30.79
CA PRO A 17 5.23 17.85 -29.97
C PRO A 17 4.07 18.32 -30.86
N ARG A 18 3.39 17.40 -31.55
CA ARG A 18 2.07 17.66 -32.18
C ARG A 18 1.59 16.42 -32.90
N CYS A 19 0.66 15.69 -32.27
CA CYS A 19 -0.36 14.86 -32.93
C CYS A 19 -1.18 14.17 -31.85
N PHE A 20 -2.22 14.79 -31.31
CA PHE A 20 -3.43 14.06 -30.88
C PHE A 20 -4.60 15.05 -30.76
N HIS A 21 -5.22 15.29 -31.91
CA HIS A 21 -6.58 15.79 -31.98
C HIS A 21 -7.44 14.66 -32.52
N ARG A 22 -8.66 14.56 -31.96
CA ARG A 22 -9.88 14.07 -32.63
C ARG A 22 -10.06 12.54 -32.66
N MET A 23 -10.98 12.06 -31.84
CA MET A 23 -12.28 11.57 -32.35
C MET A 23 -13.29 11.35 -31.21
N ARG A 24 -14.34 12.19 -31.23
CA ARG A 24 -15.66 11.91 -30.69
C ARG A 24 -16.25 10.69 -31.42
N LYS A 25 -16.82 9.73 -30.69
CA LYS A 25 -17.90 8.88 -31.19
C LYS A 25 -19.04 8.83 -30.18
N SER A 26 -20.08 9.58 -30.51
CA SER A 26 -21.44 9.48 -30.02
C SER A 26 -22.06 8.16 -30.49
N ASN A 27 -22.48 7.30 -29.56
CA ASN A 27 -23.36 6.18 -29.88
C ASN A 27 -24.77 6.50 -29.36
N SER A 28 -25.62 6.91 -30.30
CA SER A 28 -27.07 6.86 -30.21
C SER A 28 -27.54 5.41 -30.39
N ALA A 29 -28.40 4.93 -29.51
CA ALA A 29 -29.09 3.65 -29.65
C ALA A 29 -30.62 3.85 -29.62
N PRO A 30 -31.38 3.01 -30.34
CA PRO A 30 -32.71 3.35 -30.86
C PRO A 30 -33.86 3.08 -29.88
N LYS A 31 -34.95 3.83 -30.08
CA LYS A 31 -36.25 3.71 -29.41
C LYS A 31 -36.94 2.40 -29.83
N SER A 32 -37.17 1.50 -28.87
CA SER A 32 -38.05 0.34 -29.07
C SER A 32 -39.51 0.77 -28.96
N LYS A 33 -40.24 0.69 -30.07
CA LYS A 33 -41.70 0.71 -30.11
C LYS A 33 -42.19 -0.70 -29.74
N PHE A 34 -42.97 -0.84 -28.68
CA PHE A 34 -43.84 -2.01 -28.51
C PHE A 34 -45.29 -1.54 -28.50
N ALA A 35 -46.03 -2.11 -29.45
CA ALA A 35 -47.43 -1.90 -29.69
C ALA A 35 -48.29 -2.45 -28.54
N ILE A 36 -49.34 -1.71 -28.21
CA ILE A 36 -50.42 -2.12 -27.30
C ILE A 36 -51.62 -2.45 -28.18
N THR A 37 -52.02 -3.72 -28.20
CA THR A 37 -53.32 -4.27 -28.65
C THR A 37 -53.34 -5.73 -28.15
N ALA A 38 -54.42 -6.40 -27.73
CA ALA A 38 -55.78 -6.08 -27.34
C ALA A 38 -56.32 -7.32 -26.57
N GLU A 39 -57.31 -7.10 -25.69
CA GLU A 39 -58.39 -8.00 -25.23
C GLU A 39 -58.22 -9.54 -25.06
N ARG A 40 -58.61 -10.10 -23.89
CA ARG A 40 -59.93 -10.76 -23.67
C ARG A 40 -60.06 -11.46 -22.29
N LYS A 41 -61.21 -11.18 -21.66
CA LYS A 41 -61.97 -11.85 -20.56
C LYS A 41 -61.51 -13.22 -20.02
N ARG A 42 -61.55 -13.37 -18.69
CA ARG A 42 -62.60 -14.11 -17.93
C ARG A 42 -62.49 -13.86 -16.41
N PRO A 43 -63.60 -13.59 -15.70
CA PRO A 43 -63.66 -13.67 -14.24
C PRO A 43 -64.07 -15.09 -13.80
N GLU A 44 -63.73 -15.40 -12.55
CA GLU A 44 -64.18 -16.53 -11.70
C GLU A 44 -63.10 -17.52 -11.25
N ASP A 45 -63.17 -17.77 -9.94
CA ASP A 45 -62.60 -18.85 -9.15
C ASP A 45 -61.09 -18.95 -8.96
N ASN A 46 -60.61 -18.37 -7.85
CA ASN A 46 -60.30 -19.20 -6.69
C ASN A 46 -59.84 -18.38 -5.48
N ASN A 47 -60.73 -18.37 -4.49
CA ASN A 47 -60.54 -17.88 -3.15
C ASN A 47 -59.55 -18.78 -2.39
N ARG A 48 -58.25 -18.65 -2.68
CA ARG A 48 -57.16 -19.18 -1.82
C ARG A 48 -56.37 -18.01 -1.27
N ALA A 49 -56.91 -17.42 -0.20
CA ALA A 49 -56.16 -16.64 0.77
C ALA A 49 -55.16 -17.55 1.52
N ARG A 50 -54.12 -18.04 0.82
CA ARG A 50 -52.91 -18.55 1.46
C ARG A 50 -52.05 -17.35 1.82
N SER A 51 -52.11 -16.98 3.10
CA SER A 51 -51.06 -16.34 3.87
C SER A 51 -50.11 -15.43 3.09
N ARG A 52 -50.38 -14.12 3.09
CA ARG A 52 -49.44 -13.06 2.70
C ARG A 52 -48.33 -12.88 3.75
N LYS A 53 -47.77 -13.97 4.29
CA LYS A 53 -46.60 -13.88 5.16
C LYS A 53 -45.35 -13.88 4.29
N GLY A 54 -44.83 -12.68 4.03
CA GLY A 54 -43.47 -12.46 3.57
C GLY A 54 -43.18 -12.84 2.12
N LYS A 55 -43.75 -12.11 1.16
CA LYS A 55 -42.99 -11.83 -0.07
C LYS A 55 -41.89 -10.84 0.31
N SER A 56 -40.88 -11.37 1.01
CA SER A 56 -39.56 -10.78 1.09
C SER A 56 -39.14 -10.41 -0.33
N VAL A 57 -38.44 -9.30 -0.44
CA VAL A 57 -37.78 -8.78 -1.65
C VAL A 57 -36.80 -9.84 -2.18
N GLU A 58 -37.31 -10.86 -2.86
CA GLU A 58 -36.59 -12.10 -3.22
C GLU A 58 -36.24 -12.17 -4.71
N ASN A 59 -36.24 -11.04 -5.42
CA ASN A 59 -35.79 -11.01 -6.82
C ASN A 59 -34.85 -9.86 -7.19
N GLN A 60 -34.49 -8.99 -6.24
CA GLN A 60 -33.26 -8.23 -6.41
C GLN A 60 -32.13 -9.16 -6.03
N LYS A 61 -31.45 -9.72 -7.04
CA LYS A 61 -30.14 -10.40 -6.99
C LYS A 61 -29.39 -10.05 -5.71
N ARG A 62 -29.67 -10.75 -4.61
CA ARG A 62 -28.86 -10.63 -3.40
C ARG A 62 -27.48 -11.02 -3.87
N ARG A 63 -26.51 -10.13 -3.65
CA ARG A 63 -25.09 -10.37 -3.93
C ARG A 63 -24.68 -11.54 -3.06
N LYS A 64 -25.00 -12.75 -3.51
CA LYS A 64 -24.67 -13.99 -2.81
C LYS A 64 -23.16 -14.07 -2.92
N GLY A 65 -22.49 -13.96 -1.77
CA GLY A 65 -21.10 -14.38 -1.60
C GLY A 65 -20.91 -15.83 -2.01
N ARG A 66 -19.68 -16.36 -1.89
CA ARG A 66 -19.22 -17.55 -2.66
C ARG A 66 -20.23 -18.67 -2.44
N PRO A 67 -20.73 -19.33 -3.50
CA PRO A 67 -21.63 -20.45 -3.28
C PRO A 67 -20.91 -21.45 -2.38
N ALA A 68 -21.63 -22.04 -1.42
CA ALA A 68 -21.01 -22.73 -0.27
C ALA A 68 -19.99 -23.81 -0.68
N TRP A 69 -20.21 -24.48 -1.82
CA TRP A 69 -19.33 -25.49 -2.38
C TRP A 69 -18.01 -24.96 -2.95
N GLN A 70 -17.90 -23.66 -3.22
CA GLN A 70 -16.66 -23.01 -3.62
C GLN A 70 -15.92 -22.38 -2.42
N ARG A 71 -16.47 -22.37 -1.21
CA ARG A 71 -15.77 -21.78 -0.05
C ARG A 71 -14.63 -22.71 0.37
N LYS A 72 -13.44 -22.15 0.58
CA LYS A 72 -12.39 -22.84 1.35
C LYS A 72 -12.80 -22.84 2.83
N PRO A 73 -12.35 -23.81 3.64
CA PRO A 73 -12.67 -23.85 5.07
C PRO A 73 -12.25 -22.56 5.82
N ASP A 74 -11.20 -21.88 5.35
CA ASP A 74 -10.72 -20.60 5.93
C ASP A 74 -11.45 -19.35 5.38
N ASP A 75 -12.36 -19.53 4.42
CA ASP A 75 -12.98 -18.42 3.70
C ASP A 75 -14.13 -17.86 4.54
N THR A 76 -13.97 -16.62 5.03
CA THR A 76 -15.02 -15.98 5.84
C THR A 76 -16.35 -15.97 5.08
N PRO A 77 -17.48 -16.34 5.72
CA PRO A 77 -18.79 -16.41 5.05
C PRO A 77 -19.29 -15.07 4.49
N PHE A 78 -18.58 -13.98 4.80
CA PHE A 78 -18.82 -12.61 4.35
C PHE A 78 -17.90 -12.16 3.20
N ARG A 79 -17.17 -13.06 2.54
CA ARG A 79 -16.43 -12.69 1.31
C ARG A 79 -17.44 -12.36 0.20
N ASP A 80 -17.69 -11.07 0.02
CA ASP A 80 -18.53 -10.48 -1.02
C ASP A 80 -17.67 -10.09 -2.23
N GLY A 81 -18.19 -10.27 -3.44
CA GLY A 81 -17.49 -9.89 -4.67
C GLY A 81 -17.19 -8.39 -4.74
N ASN A 82 -17.90 -7.55 -3.99
CA ASN A 82 -17.55 -6.14 -3.84
C ASN A 82 -16.26 -5.93 -3.03
N ARG A 83 -16.04 -6.74 -1.98
CA ARG A 83 -14.81 -6.74 -1.19
C ARG A 83 -13.64 -7.19 -2.06
N ASP A 84 -13.80 -8.26 -2.82
CA ASP A 84 -12.73 -8.74 -3.71
C ASP A 84 -12.36 -7.68 -4.76
N ARG A 85 -13.34 -7.01 -5.39
CA ARG A 85 -13.07 -5.89 -6.31
C ARG A 85 -12.30 -4.75 -5.65
N LEU A 86 -12.65 -4.42 -4.41
CA LEU A 86 -11.94 -3.39 -3.66
C LEU A 86 -10.50 -3.82 -3.37
N VAL A 87 -10.28 -5.06 -2.95
CA VAL A 87 -8.94 -5.63 -2.72
C VAL A 87 -8.13 -5.63 -4.01
N GLY A 88 -8.71 -6.01 -5.14
CA GLY A 88 -8.04 -5.94 -6.44
C GLY A 88 -7.64 -4.52 -6.83
N LEU A 89 -8.52 -3.54 -6.63
CA LEU A 89 -8.22 -2.12 -6.89
C LEU A 89 -7.10 -1.60 -5.98
N LEU A 90 -7.13 -1.95 -4.69
CA LEU A 90 -6.07 -1.60 -3.74
C LEU A 90 -4.74 -2.25 -4.13
N THR A 91 -4.77 -3.52 -4.56
CA THR A 91 -3.59 -4.25 -5.02
C THR A 91 -2.99 -3.60 -6.26
N GLU A 92 -3.82 -3.24 -7.25
CA GLU A 92 -3.36 -2.52 -8.44
C GLU A 92 -2.73 -1.17 -8.07
N ARG A 93 -3.39 -0.40 -7.20
CA ARG A 93 -2.90 0.91 -6.76
C ARG A 93 -1.58 0.79 -6.00
N ALA A 94 -1.47 -0.15 -5.07
CA ALA A 94 -0.25 -0.41 -4.33
C ALA A 94 0.91 -0.80 -5.27
N ALA A 95 0.67 -1.64 -6.27
CA ALA A 95 1.68 -1.99 -7.27
C ALA A 95 2.15 -0.78 -8.08
N ARG A 96 1.24 0.12 -8.49
CA ARG A 96 1.61 1.37 -9.17
C ARG A 96 2.43 2.31 -8.28
N THR A 97 2.05 2.44 -7.02
CA THR A 97 2.80 3.23 -6.03
C THR A 97 4.19 2.65 -5.82
N LEU A 98 4.32 1.32 -5.75
CA LEU A 98 5.62 0.66 -5.69
C LEU A 98 6.46 0.94 -6.95
N CYS A 99 5.87 0.91 -8.15
CA CYS A 99 6.57 1.32 -9.37
C CYS A 99 7.12 2.75 -9.28
N TYR A 100 6.37 3.68 -8.68
CA TYR A 100 6.83 5.06 -8.50
C TYR A 100 8.10 5.11 -7.63
N TYR A 101 8.09 4.48 -6.45
CA TYR A 101 9.28 4.41 -5.59
C TYR A 101 10.46 3.69 -6.24
N LEU A 102 10.19 2.64 -7.02
CA LEU A 102 11.22 1.91 -7.76
C LEU A 102 11.81 2.73 -8.91
N SER A 103 11.09 3.73 -9.43
CA SER A 103 11.64 4.59 -10.50
C SER A 103 12.80 5.46 -10.01
N GLU A 104 12.81 5.80 -8.72
CA GLU A 104 13.86 6.61 -8.09
C GLU A 104 15.00 5.73 -7.54
N THR A 105 14.70 4.50 -7.10
CA THR A 105 15.67 3.62 -6.44
C THR A 105 16.28 2.55 -7.36
N ASN A 106 15.48 1.91 -8.22
CA ASN A 106 15.95 0.83 -9.08
C ASN A 106 15.16 0.71 -10.40
N LEU A 107 15.69 1.35 -11.44
CA LEU A 107 15.09 1.39 -12.77
C LEU A 107 14.87 0.01 -13.41
N ASN A 108 15.73 -0.98 -13.13
CA ASN A 108 15.58 -2.32 -13.70
C ASN A 108 14.32 -3.01 -13.16
N VAL A 109 14.11 -2.92 -11.85
CA VAL A 109 12.94 -3.50 -11.17
C VAL A 109 11.68 -2.75 -11.56
N HIS A 110 11.78 -1.42 -11.69
CA HIS A 110 10.71 -0.59 -12.22
C HIS A 110 10.27 -1.05 -13.62
N HIS A 111 11.19 -1.18 -14.57
CA HIS A 111 10.88 -1.62 -15.94
C HIS A 111 10.25 -3.02 -15.95
N TRP A 112 10.83 -3.96 -15.20
CA TRP A 112 10.30 -5.30 -15.08
C TRP A 112 8.88 -5.32 -14.51
N LEU A 113 8.64 -4.60 -13.39
CA LEU A 113 7.34 -4.57 -12.73
C LEU A 113 6.29 -3.89 -13.62
N MET A 114 6.67 -2.85 -14.35
CA MET A 114 5.81 -2.22 -15.36
C MET A 114 5.44 -3.20 -16.48
N THR A 115 6.40 -3.93 -17.04
CA THR A 115 6.12 -4.98 -18.04
C THR A 115 5.24 -6.09 -17.45
N TYR A 116 5.46 -6.47 -16.20
CA TYR A 116 4.65 -7.45 -15.48
C TYR A 116 3.19 -7.01 -15.37
N MET A 117 2.96 -5.78 -14.91
CA MET A 117 1.61 -5.21 -14.75
C MET A 117 0.88 -5.09 -16.10
N GLN A 118 1.60 -4.82 -17.19
CA GLN A 118 1.02 -4.81 -18.54
C GLN A 118 0.65 -6.22 -19.02
N LYS A 119 1.49 -7.22 -18.73
CA LYS A 119 1.27 -8.61 -19.15
C LYS A 119 0.18 -9.33 -18.35
N TYR A 120 0.04 -8.99 -17.07
CA TYR A 120 -0.92 -9.62 -16.17
C TYR A 120 -1.76 -8.56 -15.44
N PRO A 121 -2.67 -7.85 -16.12
CA PRO A 121 -3.54 -6.88 -15.46
C PRO A 121 -4.57 -7.55 -14.55
N ILE A 122 -4.95 -6.89 -13.46
CA ILE A 122 -6.05 -7.34 -12.59
C ILE A 122 -7.39 -7.05 -13.31
N PRO A 123 -8.20 -8.07 -13.64
CA PRO A 123 -9.46 -7.86 -14.34
C PRO A 123 -10.51 -7.18 -13.45
N ARG A 124 -11.28 -6.24 -14.02
CA ARG A 124 -12.38 -5.55 -13.32
C ARG A 124 -13.60 -6.45 -13.06
N SER A 125 -13.72 -7.52 -13.83
CA SER A 125 -14.82 -8.48 -13.77
C SER A 125 -14.29 -9.87 -14.13
N GLY A 126 -14.73 -10.91 -13.42
CA GLY A 126 -14.28 -12.27 -13.64
C GLY A 126 -14.50 -13.16 -12.43
N ALA A 127 -13.76 -14.27 -12.38
CA ALA A 127 -13.68 -15.11 -11.19
C ALA A 127 -13.06 -14.33 -10.03
N TRP A 128 -13.45 -14.69 -8.80
CA TRP A 128 -13.19 -13.84 -7.64
C TRP A 128 -11.72 -13.82 -7.25
N ASP A 129 -11.03 -14.93 -7.49
CA ASP A 129 -9.60 -15.07 -7.25
C ASP A 129 -8.80 -14.16 -8.21
N ASP A 130 -9.32 -13.92 -9.42
CA ASP A 130 -8.72 -13.00 -10.38
C ASP A 130 -9.03 -11.54 -10.04
N VAL A 131 -10.28 -11.24 -9.69
CA VAL A 131 -10.74 -9.88 -9.40
C VAL A 131 -10.18 -9.33 -8.09
N SER A 132 -9.87 -10.19 -7.12
CA SER A 132 -9.18 -9.81 -5.86
C SER A 132 -7.71 -9.45 -6.06
N GLY A 133 -7.12 -9.78 -7.20
CA GLY A 133 -5.67 -9.67 -7.39
C GLY A 133 -4.88 -10.82 -6.77
N GLU A 134 -5.52 -11.85 -6.23
CA GLU A 134 -4.83 -13.00 -5.63
C GLU A 134 -4.06 -13.80 -6.70
N THR A 135 -4.67 -14.04 -7.87
CA THR A 135 -3.98 -14.66 -9.02
C THR A 135 -2.78 -13.82 -9.48
N PHE A 136 -2.91 -12.49 -9.45
CA PHE A 136 -1.83 -11.56 -9.78
C PHE A 136 -0.65 -11.69 -8.79
N LEU A 137 -0.93 -11.77 -7.49
CA LEU A 137 0.11 -11.93 -6.47
C LEU A 137 0.75 -13.31 -6.52
N ARG A 138 -0.02 -14.37 -6.72
CA ARG A 138 0.54 -15.73 -6.86
C ARG A 138 1.47 -15.82 -8.06
N LYS A 139 1.08 -15.27 -9.21
CA LYS A 139 1.94 -15.21 -10.40
C LYS A 139 3.19 -14.37 -10.17
N LEU A 140 3.08 -13.28 -9.42
CA LEU A 140 4.20 -12.40 -9.08
C LEU A 140 5.23 -13.18 -8.24
N LEU A 141 4.76 -13.95 -7.26
CA LEU A 141 5.59 -14.75 -6.36
C LEU A 141 6.11 -16.05 -7.01
N SER A 142 5.39 -16.60 -7.99
CA SER A 142 5.78 -17.83 -8.69
C SER A 142 6.69 -17.59 -9.89
N MET A 143 6.92 -16.35 -10.30
CA MET A 143 7.85 -16.04 -11.38
C MET A 143 9.27 -16.48 -10.99
N PRO A 144 9.95 -17.27 -11.83
CA PRO A 144 11.30 -17.73 -11.54
C PRO A 144 12.23 -16.53 -11.39
N THR A 145 12.99 -16.53 -10.30
CA THR A 145 13.99 -15.51 -9.95
C THR A 145 15.16 -15.46 -10.95
N GLU A 146 15.19 -16.33 -11.94
CA GLU A 146 16.27 -16.43 -12.94
C GLU A 146 16.27 -15.27 -13.95
N HIS A 147 15.10 -14.67 -14.23
CA HIS A 147 15.03 -13.39 -14.94
C HIS A 147 15.36 -12.19 -14.05
N ALA A 148 15.67 -12.47 -12.79
CA ALA A 148 15.80 -11.49 -11.76
C ALA A 148 17.28 -11.43 -11.35
N LYS A 149 18.04 -10.51 -11.99
CA LYS A 149 19.20 -9.82 -11.37
C LYS A 149 18.91 -9.35 -9.91
N TRP A 150 17.65 -9.39 -9.52
CA TRP A 150 17.05 -9.23 -8.20
C TRP A 150 17.62 -10.08 -7.06
N THR A 151 18.11 -11.31 -7.27
CA THR A 151 18.78 -12.04 -6.16
C THR A 151 20.08 -11.34 -5.78
N THR A 152 20.80 -10.81 -6.77
CA THR A 152 21.99 -9.98 -6.58
C THR A 152 21.66 -8.66 -5.90
N ILE A 153 20.55 -8.02 -6.27
CA ILE A 153 20.09 -6.77 -5.64
C ILE A 153 19.60 -7.02 -4.22
N ARG A 154 18.81 -8.08 -3.97
CA ARG A 154 18.39 -8.46 -2.61
C ARG A 154 19.57 -8.81 -1.73
N SER A 155 20.58 -9.52 -2.26
CA SER A 155 21.80 -9.77 -1.50
C SER A 155 22.59 -8.49 -1.23
N GLN A 156 22.65 -7.55 -2.18
CA GLN A 156 23.32 -6.26 -1.96
C GLN A 156 22.61 -5.42 -0.90
N VAL A 157 21.29 -5.24 -1.00
CA VAL A 157 20.51 -4.51 0.01
C VAL A 157 20.61 -5.18 1.38
N ALA A 158 20.61 -6.52 1.42
CA ALA A 158 20.80 -7.23 2.69
C ALA A 158 22.21 -7.03 3.27
N LEU A 159 23.25 -6.92 2.44
CA LEU A 159 24.61 -6.65 2.89
C LEU A 159 24.75 -5.21 3.40
N GLU A 160 24.25 -4.22 2.66
CA GLU A 160 24.23 -2.81 3.07
C GLU A 160 23.47 -2.64 4.40
N PHE A 161 22.29 -3.25 4.53
CA PHE A 161 21.50 -3.15 5.76
C PHE A 161 22.18 -3.79 6.98
N ILE A 162 22.95 -4.88 6.78
CA ILE A 162 23.74 -5.49 7.84
C ILE A 162 24.91 -4.58 8.26
N GLU A 163 25.50 -3.85 7.30
CA GLU A 163 26.57 -2.89 7.55
C GLU A 163 26.05 -1.68 8.34
N ASP A 164 24.93 -1.09 7.91
CA ASP A 164 24.25 0.01 8.63
C ASP A 164 23.92 -0.39 10.08
N LEU A 165 23.42 -1.61 10.30
CA LEU A 165 23.11 -2.10 11.64
C LEU A 165 24.35 -2.28 12.52
N LYS A 166 25.52 -2.56 11.93
CA LYS A 166 26.79 -2.60 12.68
C LYS A 166 27.22 -1.19 13.07
N GLU A 167 27.11 -0.23 12.17
CA GLU A 167 27.45 1.17 12.44
C GLU A 167 26.61 1.72 13.60
N VAL A 168 25.29 1.47 13.59
CA VAL A 168 24.40 1.86 14.70
C VAL A 168 24.81 1.22 16.04
N SER A 169 25.28 -0.03 16.02
CA SER A 169 25.78 -0.69 17.23
C SER A 169 27.07 -0.05 17.74
N GLU A 170 27.97 0.35 16.84
CA GLU A 170 29.22 1.03 17.18
C GLU A 170 28.94 2.42 17.74
N GLU A 171 28.07 3.21 17.09
CA GLU A 171 27.63 4.52 17.57
C GLU A 171 27.01 4.46 18.97
N ASN A 172 26.10 3.50 19.21
CA ASN A 172 25.50 3.32 20.53
C ASN A 172 26.55 3.01 21.60
N SER A 173 27.61 2.25 21.25
CA SER A 173 28.69 1.94 22.18
C SER A 173 29.56 3.17 22.49
N VAL A 174 29.76 4.06 21.51
CA VAL A 174 30.47 5.33 21.68
C VAL A 174 29.68 6.27 22.57
N LEU A 175 28.38 6.45 22.30
CA LEU A 175 27.48 7.29 23.10
C LEU A 175 27.41 6.83 24.56
N LEU A 176 27.38 5.51 24.79
CA LEU A 176 27.44 4.94 26.15
C LEU A 176 28.74 5.30 26.87
N ARG A 177 29.89 5.21 26.17
CA ARG A 177 31.19 5.59 26.75
C ARG A 177 31.25 7.07 27.05
N GLU A 178 30.81 7.93 26.13
CA GLU A 178 30.79 9.38 26.32
C GLU A 178 29.87 9.78 27.49
N SER A 179 28.70 9.15 27.59
CA SER A 179 27.76 9.39 28.70
C SER A 179 28.34 8.98 30.05
N LEU A 180 29.01 7.82 30.12
CA LEU A 180 29.68 7.37 31.34
C LEU A 180 30.84 8.28 31.73
N VAL A 181 31.67 8.68 30.76
CA VAL A 181 32.79 9.61 31.00
C VAL A 181 32.25 10.96 31.50
N ALA A 182 31.23 11.52 30.85
CA ALA A 182 30.61 12.77 31.28
C ALA A 182 30.05 12.69 32.70
N SER A 183 29.36 11.59 33.04
CA SER A 183 28.80 11.37 34.37
C SER A 183 29.88 11.23 35.46
N LEU A 184 30.96 10.51 35.15
CA LEU A 184 32.09 10.34 36.07
C LEU A 184 32.86 11.65 36.25
N SER A 185 33.10 12.43 35.19
CA SER A 185 33.75 13.74 35.29
C SER A 185 32.94 14.72 36.15
N LEU A 186 31.62 14.79 35.97
CA LEU A 186 30.72 15.62 36.80
C LEU A 186 30.76 15.25 38.28
N SER A 187 30.92 13.95 38.59
CA SER A 187 31.02 13.48 39.98
C SER A 187 32.33 13.89 40.69
N PHE A 188 33.40 14.17 39.93
CA PHE A 188 34.68 14.59 40.50
C PHE A 188 34.76 16.11 40.76
N ASP A 189 34.09 16.93 39.96
CA ASP A 189 34.13 18.39 40.09
C ASP A 189 33.18 18.95 41.18
N THR A 190 32.28 18.12 41.71
CA THR A 190 31.23 18.54 42.66
C THR A 190 31.55 18.28 44.13
N LEU A 191 32.82 18.03 44.50
CA LEU A 191 33.18 17.98 45.91
C LEU A 191 33.34 19.42 46.46
N PRO A 192 32.42 19.88 47.34
CA PRO A 192 32.56 21.18 47.97
C PRO A 192 33.80 21.13 48.88
N VAL A 193 34.75 22.03 48.63
CA VAL A 193 35.80 22.36 49.60
C VAL A 193 35.09 22.81 50.86
N ALA A 194 35.09 21.98 51.90
CA ALA A 194 34.37 22.22 53.14
C ALA A 194 34.79 23.56 53.76
N GLU A 195 33.95 24.58 53.57
CA GLU A 195 34.07 25.89 54.19
C GLU A 195 33.61 25.75 55.64
N LYS A 196 34.53 25.97 56.59
CA LYS A 196 34.27 25.85 58.03
C LYS A 196 33.32 26.96 58.48
N ASP A 197 32.08 26.60 58.75
CA ASP A 197 31.02 27.49 59.24
C ASP A 197 31.38 28.20 60.55
N THR A 198 31.18 29.51 60.53
CA THR A 198 31.20 30.43 61.66
C THR A 198 29.77 30.56 62.20
N LEU A 199 29.53 30.14 63.44
CA LEU A 199 28.19 30.15 64.06
C LEU A 199 27.78 31.58 64.50
N PRO A 200 26.57 32.07 64.13
CA PRO A 200 26.06 33.34 64.61
C PRO A 200 25.26 33.22 65.92
N VAL A 201 25.43 34.23 66.76
CA VAL A 201 24.81 34.45 68.07
C VAL A 201 23.34 34.84 67.92
N ALA A 202 22.47 34.23 68.72
CA ALA A 202 21.04 34.48 68.75
C ALA A 202 20.69 35.62 69.73
N ASP A 203 20.06 36.68 69.23
CA ASP A 203 19.38 37.69 70.05
C ASP A 203 17.86 37.58 69.93
N LYS A 204 17.22 37.66 71.10
CA LYS A 204 15.82 37.36 71.38
C LYS A 204 14.88 38.56 71.12
N ASP A 205 13.80 38.23 70.42
CA ASP A 205 12.41 38.73 70.45
C ASP A 205 12.02 39.90 71.36
N SER A 206 11.34 40.90 70.77
CA SER A 206 10.35 41.75 71.46
C SER A 206 9.01 41.76 70.70
N SER A 207 7.98 41.18 71.34
CA SER A 207 6.54 41.27 70.99
C SER A 207 5.93 42.53 71.64
N THR A 208 5.33 43.49 70.92
CA THR A 208 3.96 43.54 70.37
C THR A 208 2.83 43.76 71.40
N SER A 209 2.41 45.04 71.48
CA SER A 209 1.05 45.62 71.61
C SER A 209 0.02 45.11 72.63
N ALA A 210 -0.50 46.07 73.42
CA ALA A 210 -1.91 46.50 73.36
C ALA A 210 -1.98 47.99 73.73
#